data_AF-A0AAN7XRH3-F1
#
_entry.id   AF-A0AAN7XRH3-F1
#
_cell.length_a   1.000
_cell.length_b   1.000
_cell.length_c   1.000
_cell.angle_alpha   90.00
_cell.angle_beta   90.00
_cell.angle_gamma   90.00
#
_symmetry.space_group_name_H-M   'P 1'
#
loop_
_entity.id
_entity.type
_entity.pdbx_description
1 polymer ?
#
loop_
_entity_poly.entity_id
_entity_poly.type
_entity_poly.pdbx_seq_one_letter_code
_entity_poly.pdbx_strand_id
1 'polypeptide(L)'
;MLQALKGVRHLHTSAMKQAVSELSIPVPWGEIRGRVWGPDHGSPVLCLHGWADNCGTFNTLIPHLPKECRYVAVELAGHGRSSHRPPGVCYSFPTYVMDVCRVVDALQWSKFSIIGHSMGGNIAGMFSALYPEMVDAVVLLDSYGFFPTDLKEVFEAMRLGMDQMIEFEKKPEEKKIRVYTYENAVERLLAANPALSEKSAQILLERGLVQVEGGVVFTRDFRINLKNMTRITAEQSLELQSMIKAPVLVVLAEDGFEKLFVQPEKRTFTSAVLQAYRDRNHTVVKVPGDHHIHLNDPEVVAPLVSDFLRTKVLSEPATLKDEETSKL
;
A
#
# COMPACT_ATOMS: atom_id res chain seq x y z
N MET A 1 17.07 24.82 6.51
CA MET A 1 18.36 24.20 6.88
C MET A 1 18.39 22.84 6.20
N LEU A 2 19.10 22.74 5.07
CA LEU A 2 19.07 21.60 4.14
C LEU A 2 19.77 20.37 4.73
N GLN A 3 19.07 19.24 4.90
CA GLN A 3 19.73 17.94 5.12
C GLN A 3 18.87 16.68 4.88
N ALA A 4 17.99 16.65 3.86
CA ALA A 4 17.15 15.45 3.59
C ALA A 4 17.54 14.58 2.37
N LEU A 5 18.57 14.94 1.57
CA LEU A 5 18.85 14.26 0.29
C LEU A 5 20.25 13.60 0.21
N LYS A 6 20.72 12.95 1.27
CA LYS A 6 21.94 12.11 1.21
C LYS A 6 21.59 10.64 1.42
N GLY A 7 21.25 9.93 0.34
CA GLY A 7 21.03 8.49 0.46
C GLY A 7 20.66 7.68 -0.78
N VAL A 8 20.69 8.22 -2.00
CA VAL A 8 20.42 7.42 -3.20
C VAL A 8 21.71 6.71 -3.65
N ARG A 9 21.82 5.39 -3.42
CA ARG A 9 22.90 4.56 -3.95
C ARG A 9 22.43 3.87 -5.24
N HIS A 10 23.08 4.16 -6.36
CA HIS A 10 22.84 3.50 -7.65
C HIS A 10 23.69 2.22 -7.76
N LEU A 11 23.06 1.07 -8.03
CA LEU A 11 23.73 -0.17 -8.43
C LEU A 11 23.47 -0.38 -9.93
N HIS A 12 24.52 -0.36 -10.75
CA HIS A 12 24.43 -0.61 -12.19
C HIS A 12 24.76 -2.08 -12.51
N THR A 13 23.87 -2.77 -13.22
CA THR A 13 24.16 -4.04 -13.92
C THR A 13 23.72 -3.95 -15.38
N SER A 14 24.53 -4.50 -16.28
CA SER A 14 24.46 -4.34 -17.74
C SER A 14 23.34 -5.17 -18.40
N ALA A 15 22.20 -4.53 -18.54
CA ALA A 15 21.13 -4.61 -19.55
C ALA A 15 20.22 -3.45 -19.10
N MET A 16 19.59 -2.63 -19.95
CA MET A 16 18.83 -1.44 -19.51
C MET A 16 17.55 -1.82 -18.72
N LYS A 17 17.73 -2.42 -17.54
CA LYS A 17 16.80 -2.48 -16.42
C LYS A 17 16.71 -1.05 -15.92
N GLN A 18 15.49 -0.54 -15.80
CA GLN A 18 15.20 0.72 -15.14
C GLN A 18 15.95 0.75 -13.81
N ALA A 19 16.76 1.79 -13.57
CA ALA A 19 17.54 1.88 -12.34
C ALA A 19 16.56 1.94 -11.15
N VAL A 20 16.67 0.97 -10.25
CA VAL A 20 15.90 0.93 -9.00
C VAL A 20 16.82 1.42 -7.89
N SER A 21 16.37 2.40 -7.12
CA SER A 21 17.12 2.90 -5.97
C SER A 21 16.37 2.65 -4.66
N GLU A 22 17.12 2.49 -3.57
CA GLU A 22 16.55 2.34 -2.24
C GLU A 22 16.12 3.70 -1.68
N LEU A 23 14.97 3.71 -0.99
CA LEU A 23 14.46 4.84 -0.24
C LEU A 23 14.71 4.63 1.26
N SER A 24 15.08 5.70 1.97
CA SER A 24 14.98 5.81 3.42
C SER A 24 14.51 7.22 3.77
N ILE A 25 13.42 7.30 4.53
CA ILE A 25 12.85 8.55 5.03
C ILE A 25 12.86 8.48 6.56
N PRO A 26 13.59 9.38 7.26
CA PRO A 26 13.59 9.41 8.71
C PRO A 26 12.21 9.81 9.23
N VAL A 27 11.76 9.14 10.28
CA VAL A 27 10.51 9.40 10.99
C VAL A 27 10.76 9.33 12.50
N PRO A 28 9.89 9.89 13.37
CA PRO A 28 10.17 9.98 14.81
C PRO A 28 10.45 8.65 15.52
N TRP A 29 10.05 7.53 14.92
CA TRP A 29 10.20 6.17 15.46
C TRP A 29 11.21 5.31 14.68
N GLY A 30 12.00 5.91 13.79
CA GLY A 30 13.02 5.22 13.00
C GLY A 30 13.03 5.69 11.55
N GLU A 31 12.81 4.78 10.62
CA GLU A 31 12.78 5.08 9.19
C GLU A 31 11.67 4.33 8.44
N ILE A 32 11.13 4.98 7.41
CA ILE A 32 10.33 4.37 6.36
C ILE A 32 11.25 4.04 5.19
N ARG A 33 11.28 2.77 4.80
CA ARG A 33 12.06 2.23 3.70
C ARG A 33 11.21 2.03 2.45
N GLY A 34 11.87 1.80 1.33
CA GLY A 34 11.16 1.57 0.08
C GLY A 34 12.10 1.49 -1.11
N ARG A 35 11.52 1.60 -2.30
CA ARG A 35 12.23 1.62 -3.57
C ARG A 35 11.66 2.71 -4.49
N VAL A 36 12.50 3.21 -5.37
CA VAL A 36 12.16 4.25 -6.35
C VAL A 36 12.50 3.79 -7.75
N TRP A 37 11.58 4.00 -8.68
CA TRP A 37 11.73 3.74 -10.12
C TRP A 37 11.40 5.01 -10.92
N GLY A 38 12.07 5.18 -12.06
CA GLY A 38 11.79 6.28 -12.98
C GLY A 38 12.59 7.55 -12.69
N PRO A 39 12.47 8.58 -13.55
CA PRO A 39 13.26 9.80 -13.45
C PRO A 39 12.88 10.66 -12.24
N ASP A 40 13.81 11.51 -11.77
CA ASP A 40 13.54 12.46 -10.66
C ASP A 40 12.48 13.50 -11.00
N HIS A 41 12.34 13.86 -12.28
CA HIS A 41 11.34 14.79 -12.79
C HIS A 41 10.07 14.10 -13.32
N GLY A 42 9.92 12.79 -13.10
CA GLY A 42 8.72 12.07 -13.54
C GLY A 42 7.50 12.39 -12.69
N SER A 43 6.30 12.20 -13.25
CA SER A 43 5.05 12.44 -12.51
C SER A 43 4.99 11.56 -11.25
N PRO A 44 4.80 12.14 -10.06
CA PRO A 44 4.95 11.40 -8.80
C PRO A 44 3.81 10.40 -8.57
N VAL A 45 4.18 9.16 -8.29
CA VAL A 45 3.26 8.06 -7.97
C VAL A 45 3.72 7.36 -6.70
N LEU A 46 2.91 7.41 -5.65
CA LEU A 46 3.15 6.68 -4.41
C LEU A 46 2.51 5.29 -4.47
N CYS A 47 3.29 4.24 -4.20
CA CYS A 47 2.79 2.86 -4.21
C CYS A 47 2.73 2.28 -2.79
N LEU A 48 1.56 1.75 -2.40
CA LEU A 48 1.26 1.24 -1.06
C LEU A 48 0.89 -0.25 -1.09
N HIS A 49 1.66 -1.08 -0.39
CA HIS A 49 1.52 -2.55 -0.41
C HIS A 49 0.38 -3.10 0.47
N GLY A 50 0.05 -4.38 0.28
CA GLY A 50 -0.91 -5.14 1.09
C GLY A 50 -0.42 -5.45 2.50
N TRP A 51 -1.32 -5.97 3.34
CA TRP A 51 -0.98 -6.33 4.72
C TRP A 51 0.03 -7.49 4.74
N ALA A 52 1.04 -7.40 5.60
CA ALA A 52 2.14 -8.37 5.72
C ALA A 52 3.06 -8.54 4.49
N ASP A 53 2.84 -7.74 3.44
CA ASP A 53 3.73 -7.60 2.28
C ASP A 53 4.85 -6.57 2.54
N ASN A 54 5.48 -6.09 1.46
CA ASN A 54 6.40 -4.96 1.44
C ASN A 54 6.45 -4.35 0.02
N CYS A 55 7.30 -3.35 -0.22
CA CYS A 55 7.40 -2.66 -1.51
C CYS A 55 7.80 -3.58 -2.67
N GLY A 56 8.33 -4.78 -2.41
CA GLY A 56 8.63 -5.80 -3.40
C GLY A 56 7.39 -6.29 -4.17
N THR A 57 6.18 -6.10 -3.63
CA THR A 57 4.91 -6.45 -4.30
C THR A 57 4.73 -5.73 -5.65
N PHE A 58 5.45 -4.62 -5.88
CA PHE A 58 5.40 -3.86 -7.13
C PHE A 58 6.55 -4.16 -8.09
N ASN A 59 7.46 -5.07 -7.75
CA ASN A 59 8.65 -5.38 -8.57
C ASN A 59 8.29 -5.91 -9.96
N THR A 60 7.15 -6.59 -10.10
CA THR A 60 6.71 -7.15 -11.38
C THR A 60 5.75 -6.22 -12.12
N LEU A 61 4.98 -5.37 -11.42
CA LEU A 61 4.07 -4.41 -12.06
C LEU A 61 4.79 -3.20 -12.66
N ILE A 62 5.57 -2.46 -11.84
CA ILE A 62 6.13 -1.15 -12.22
C ILE A 62 6.93 -1.18 -13.53
N PRO A 63 7.73 -2.22 -13.84
CA PRO A 63 8.46 -2.29 -15.12
C PRO A 63 7.58 -2.23 -16.38
N HIS A 64 6.27 -2.50 -16.27
CA HIS A 64 5.32 -2.44 -17.38
C HIS A 64 4.54 -1.12 -17.45
N LEU A 65 4.73 -0.22 -16.49
CA LEU A 65 4.00 1.05 -16.40
C LEU A 65 4.71 2.19 -17.15
N PRO A 66 4.05 3.36 -17.37
CA PRO A 66 4.65 4.50 -18.06
C PRO A 66 5.99 4.95 -17.44
N LYS A 67 7.02 5.10 -18.29
CA LYS A 67 8.40 5.43 -17.87
C LYS A 67 8.56 6.91 -17.50
N GLU A 68 7.57 7.71 -17.85
CA GLU A 68 7.44 9.14 -17.57
C GLU A 68 7.04 9.41 -16.10
N CYS A 69 6.61 8.39 -15.37
CA CYS A 69 6.27 8.48 -13.96
C CYS A 69 7.46 8.20 -13.04
N ARG A 70 7.44 8.81 -11.86
CA ARG A 70 8.33 8.52 -10.74
C ARG A 70 7.57 7.70 -9.70
N TYR A 71 7.82 6.39 -9.66
CA TYR A 71 7.19 5.50 -8.69
C TYR A 71 8.02 5.41 -7.43
N VAL A 72 7.40 5.72 -6.29
CA VAL A 72 7.97 5.53 -4.96
C VAL A 72 7.13 4.50 -4.22
N ALA A 73 7.63 3.27 -4.11
CA ALA A 73 6.96 2.23 -3.32
C ALA A 73 7.54 2.20 -1.91
N VAL A 74 6.73 2.55 -0.93
CA VAL A 74 7.13 2.57 0.48
C VAL A 74 6.78 1.26 1.17
N GLU A 75 7.53 0.94 2.21
CA GLU A 75 7.24 -0.10 3.19
C GLU A 75 6.57 0.58 4.38
N LEU A 76 5.32 0.26 4.67
CA LEU A 76 4.59 0.85 5.79
C LEU A 76 5.23 0.44 7.12
N ALA A 77 4.99 1.21 8.18
CA ALA A 77 5.54 0.92 9.51
C ALA A 77 5.32 -0.55 9.90
N GLY A 78 6.32 -1.20 10.48
CA GLY A 78 6.24 -2.62 10.86
C GLY A 78 6.25 -3.62 9.69
N HIS A 79 6.54 -3.18 8.46
CA HIS A 79 6.63 -4.05 7.28
C HIS A 79 7.99 -3.91 6.59
N GLY A 80 8.38 -4.96 5.85
CA GLY A 80 9.59 -4.93 5.03
C GLY A 80 10.83 -4.56 5.84
N ARG A 81 11.55 -3.53 5.43
CA ARG A 81 12.71 -2.99 6.16
C ARG A 81 12.40 -1.71 6.94
N SER A 82 11.14 -1.24 6.94
CA SER A 82 10.74 -0.09 7.75
C SER A 82 10.77 -0.42 9.23
N SER A 83 11.09 0.60 10.03
CA SER A 83 11.13 0.43 11.49
C SER A 83 9.76 0.02 12.05
N HIS A 84 9.80 -0.69 13.16
CA HIS A 84 8.59 -1.01 13.93
C HIS A 84 8.14 0.25 14.67
N ARG A 85 6.85 0.32 15.01
CA ARG A 85 6.36 1.36 15.93
C ARG A 85 7.02 1.15 17.31
N PRO A 86 7.16 2.18 18.16
CA PRO A 86 7.65 1.98 19.52
C PRO A 86 6.72 1.05 20.33
N PRO A 87 7.20 0.41 21.40
CA PRO A 87 6.34 -0.34 22.33
C PRO A 87 5.15 0.51 22.82
N GLY A 88 3.98 -0.11 23.02
CA GLY A 88 2.74 0.58 23.40
C GLY A 88 2.00 1.30 22.26
N VAL A 89 2.65 1.49 21.10
CA VAL A 89 2.01 2.15 19.95
C VAL A 89 1.35 1.12 19.05
N CYS A 90 0.08 1.38 18.72
CA CYS A 90 -0.75 0.49 17.90
C CYS A 90 -0.68 0.83 16.42
N TYR A 91 -1.03 -0.16 15.58
CA TYR A 91 -1.18 -0.01 14.15
C TYR A 91 -2.64 0.21 13.78
N SER A 92 -2.94 1.31 13.09
CA SER A 92 -4.29 1.61 12.58
C SER A 92 -4.23 2.37 11.25
N PHE A 93 -5.32 2.32 10.49
CA PHE A 93 -5.41 3.03 9.20
C PHE A 93 -5.10 4.53 9.31
N PRO A 94 -5.64 5.30 10.28
CA PRO A 94 -5.24 6.70 10.46
C PRO A 94 -3.74 6.88 10.70
N THR A 95 -3.09 5.99 11.46
CA THR A 95 -1.64 6.10 11.68
C THR A 95 -0.83 5.83 10.42
N TYR A 96 -1.29 4.94 9.52
CA TYR A 96 -0.67 4.75 8.21
C TYR A 96 -0.90 5.94 7.28
N VAL A 97 -2.08 6.57 7.31
CA VAL A 97 -2.34 7.82 6.59
C VAL A 97 -1.40 8.93 7.06
N MET A 98 -1.16 9.05 8.37
CA MET A 98 -0.16 9.98 8.90
C MET A 98 1.27 9.67 8.43
N ASP A 99 1.60 8.39 8.23
CA ASP A 99 2.90 8.02 7.67
C ASP A 99 3.00 8.42 6.19
N VAL A 100 1.91 8.29 5.42
CA VAL A 100 1.83 8.82 4.05
C VAL A 100 2.07 10.33 4.05
N CYS A 101 1.43 11.10 4.94
CA CYS A 101 1.69 12.54 5.08
C CYS A 101 3.18 12.83 5.31
N ARG A 102 3.86 12.07 6.19
CA ARG A 102 5.30 12.24 6.46
C ARG A 102 6.16 11.90 5.25
N VAL A 103 5.80 10.85 4.51
CA VAL A 103 6.50 10.44 3.30
C VAL A 103 6.42 11.53 2.24
N VAL A 104 5.21 12.04 1.95
CA VAL A 104 5.04 13.03 0.89
C VAL A 104 5.59 14.40 1.26
N ASP A 105 5.57 14.77 2.54
CA ASP A 105 6.28 15.94 3.06
C ASP A 105 7.80 15.82 2.87
N ALA A 106 8.39 14.69 3.23
CA ALA A 106 9.82 14.43 3.04
C ALA A 106 10.24 14.40 1.56
N LEU A 107 9.35 13.93 0.68
CA LEU A 107 9.54 13.96 -0.78
C LEU A 107 9.22 15.33 -1.40
N GLN A 108 8.68 16.27 -0.62
CA GLN A 108 8.22 17.59 -1.05
C GLN A 108 7.16 17.51 -2.16
N TRP A 109 6.26 16.52 -2.08
CA TRP A 109 5.17 16.33 -3.03
C TRP A 109 3.91 17.03 -2.53
N SER A 110 3.49 18.07 -3.24
CA SER A 110 2.22 18.75 -3.02
C SER A 110 1.05 18.13 -3.79
N LYS A 111 1.35 17.43 -4.90
CA LYS A 111 0.38 16.71 -5.73
C LYS A 111 0.98 15.44 -6.31
N PHE A 112 0.26 14.33 -6.23
CA PHE A 112 0.74 13.02 -6.67
C PHE A 112 -0.39 12.01 -6.93
N SER A 113 -0.09 10.93 -7.65
CA SER A 113 -1.00 9.80 -7.81
C SER A 113 -0.70 8.67 -6.82
N ILE A 114 -1.69 7.82 -6.53
CA ILE A 114 -1.53 6.71 -5.58
C ILE A 114 -1.91 5.38 -6.24
N ILE A 115 -1.06 4.37 -6.11
CA ILE A 115 -1.38 2.97 -6.43
C ILE A 115 -1.38 2.18 -5.12
N GLY A 116 -2.52 1.62 -4.73
CA GLY A 116 -2.68 0.87 -3.50
C GLY A 116 -3.19 -0.54 -3.74
N HIS A 117 -2.51 -1.54 -3.20
CA HIS A 117 -2.96 -2.94 -3.19
C HIS A 117 -3.59 -3.31 -1.86
N SER A 118 -4.76 -3.95 -1.86
CA SER A 118 -5.40 -4.51 -0.65
C SER A 118 -5.47 -3.50 0.52
N MET A 119 -4.73 -3.72 1.61
CA MET A 119 -4.55 -2.78 2.72
C MET A 119 -4.04 -1.40 2.27
N GLY A 120 -3.04 -1.36 1.39
CA GLY A 120 -2.53 -0.15 0.77
C GLY A 120 -3.58 0.57 -0.07
N GLY A 121 -4.50 -0.17 -0.69
CA GLY A 121 -5.70 0.38 -1.34
C GLY A 121 -6.62 1.08 -0.35
N ASN A 122 -6.84 0.49 0.83
CA ASN A 122 -7.65 1.12 1.88
C ASN A 122 -7.01 2.41 2.42
N ILE A 123 -5.68 2.42 2.56
CA ILE A 123 -4.93 3.61 2.96
C ILE A 123 -5.01 4.67 1.85
N ALA A 124 -4.89 4.28 0.58
CA ALA A 124 -5.01 5.17 -0.56
C ALA A 124 -6.39 5.83 -0.63
N GLY A 125 -7.48 5.06 -0.46
CA GLY A 125 -8.84 5.57 -0.41
C GLY A 125 -9.05 6.56 0.73
N MET A 126 -8.63 6.20 1.94
CA MET A 126 -8.73 7.08 3.12
C MET A 126 -7.89 8.36 2.97
N PHE A 127 -6.65 8.27 2.47
CA PHE A 127 -5.81 9.45 2.23
C PHE A 127 -6.47 10.38 1.20
N SER A 128 -6.95 9.82 0.09
CA SER A 128 -7.56 10.60 -1.01
C SER A 128 -8.88 11.27 -0.62
N ALA A 129 -9.58 10.72 0.37
CA ALA A 129 -10.77 11.32 0.96
C ALA A 129 -10.43 12.49 1.90
N LEU A 130 -9.35 12.35 2.68
CA LEU A 130 -8.96 13.32 3.71
C LEU A 130 -8.13 14.49 3.15
N TYR A 131 -7.34 14.25 2.10
CA TYR A 131 -6.48 15.23 1.44
C TYR A 131 -6.74 15.25 -0.08
N PRO A 132 -7.99 15.48 -0.51
CA PRO A 132 -8.39 15.34 -1.92
C PRO A 132 -7.67 16.33 -2.85
N GLU A 133 -7.17 17.46 -2.33
CA GLU A 133 -6.40 18.45 -3.07
C GLU A 133 -4.99 17.97 -3.48
N MET A 134 -4.44 16.98 -2.77
CA MET A 134 -3.10 16.47 -3.01
C MET A 134 -3.05 15.31 -4.02
N VAL A 135 -4.21 14.80 -4.46
CA VAL A 135 -4.27 13.55 -5.23
C VAL A 135 -4.68 13.81 -6.68
N ASP A 136 -3.81 13.41 -7.62
CA ASP A 136 -4.07 13.50 -9.07
C ASP A 136 -4.91 12.32 -9.58
N ALA A 137 -4.61 11.10 -9.13
CA ALA A 137 -5.30 9.89 -9.53
C ALA A 137 -5.11 8.77 -8.50
N VAL A 138 -6.07 7.85 -8.41
CA VAL A 138 -6.01 6.68 -7.52
C VAL A 138 -6.20 5.39 -8.30
N VAL A 139 -5.34 4.42 -8.08
CA VAL A 139 -5.46 3.05 -8.59
C VAL A 139 -5.58 2.11 -7.41
N LEU A 140 -6.68 1.36 -7.35
CA LEU A 140 -6.96 0.35 -6.33
C LEU A 140 -6.81 -1.03 -6.95
N LEU A 141 -5.79 -1.76 -6.50
CA LEU A 141 -5.51 -3.14 -6.93
C LEU A 141 -6.12 -4.10 -5.91
N ASP A 142 -7.14 -4.79 -6.36
CA ASP A 142 -7.96 -5.75 -5.63
C ASP A 142 -8.37 -5.25 -4.23
N SER A 143 -8.92 -4.04 -4.22
CA SER A 143 -9.34 -3.30 -3.04
C SER A 143 -10.49 -2.37 -3.37
N TYR A 144 -11.36 -2.12 -2.40
CA TYR A 144 -12.48 -1.18 -2.52
C TYR A 144 -12.13 0.22 -2.03
N GLY A 145 -10.93 0.41 -1.49
CA GLY A 145 -10.49 1.69 -0.88
C GLY A 145 -10.95 1.87 0.56
N PHE A 146 -11.85 1.00 1.04
CA PHE A 146 -12.38 1.02 2.40
C PHE A 146 -12.69 -0.40 2.88
N PHE A 147 -12.55 -0.63 4.19
CA PHE A 147 -12.88 -1.92 4.82
C PHE A 147 -13.76 -1.70 6.06
N PRO A 148 -15.09 -1.77 5.90
CA PRO A 148 -16.02 -1.41 6.95
C PRO A 148 -16.16 -2.52 7.99
N THR A 149 -16.88 -2.20 9.04
CA THR A 149 -17.31 -3.13 10.09
C THR A 149 -18.80 -2.92 10.30
N ASP A 150 -19.54 -4.00 10.49
CA ASP A 150 -20.93 -3.87 10.91
C ASP A 150 -20.99 -3.09 12.23
N LEU A 151 -21.91 -2.15 12.33
CA LEU A 151 -22.06 -1.29 13.51
C LEU A 151 -22.20 -2.12 14.81
N LYS A 152 -22.85 -3.28 14.75
CA LYS A 152 -23.04 -4.19 15.89
C LYS A 152 -21.74 -4.86 16.33
N GLU A 153 -20.78 -5.01 15.41
CA GLU A 153 -19.48 -5.65 15.66
C GLU A 153 -18.39 -4.64 16.05
N VAL A 154 -18.60 -3.33 15.86
CA VAL A 154 -17.57 -2.30 16.09
C VAL A 154 -16.99 -2.39 17.50
N PHE A 155 -17.82 -2.35 18.54
CA PHE A 155 -17.34 -2.33 19.93
C PHE A 155 -16.70 -3.65 20.37
N GLU A 156 -17.21 -4.78 19.85
CA GLU A 156 -16.60 -6.09 20.09
C GLU A 156 -15.20 -6.17 19.45
N ALA A 157 -15.08 -5.74 18.19
CA ALA A 157 -13.79 -5.68 17.49
C ALA A 157 -12.80 -4.74 18.18
N MET A 158 -13.27 -3.58 18.68
CA MET A 158 -12.46 -2.64 19.46
C MET A 158 -11.91 -3.29 20.73
N ARG A 159 -12.80 -3.87 21.55
CA ARG A 159 -12.41 -4.54 22.79
C ARG A 159 -11.44 -5.69 22.53
N LEU A 160 -11.72 -6.53 21.52
CA LEU A 160 -10.84 -7.63 21.14
C LEU A 160 -9.44 -7.13 20.77
N GLY A 161 -9.33 -6.02 20.03
CA GLY A 161 -8.03 -5.42 19.71
C GLY A 161 -7.28 -4.91 20.93
N MET A 162 -7.99 -4.27 21.87
CA MET A 162 -7.41 -3.79 23.14
C MET A 162 -6.90 -4.97 23.98
N ASP A 163 -7.74 -5.99 24.17
CA ASP A 163 -7.40 -7.19 24.95
C ASP A 163 -6.20 -7.92 24.32
N GLN A 164 -6.16 -8.06 22.99
CA GLN A 164 -5.04 -8.67 22.28
C GLN A 164 -3.73 -7.90 22.43
N MET A 165 -3.77 -6.57 22.42
CA MET A 165 -2.59 -5.73 22.63
C MET A 165 -2.05 -5.90 24.06
N ILE A 166 -2.91 -5.79 25.07
CA ILE A 166 -2.54 -5.95 26.48
C ILE A 166 -1.94 -7.35 26.72
N GLU A 167 -2.54 -8.39 26.16
CA GLU A 167 -2.02 -9.76 26.28
C GLU A 167 -0.70 -9.96 25.52
N PHE A 168 -0.51 -9.29 24.38
CA PHE A 168 0.76 -9.33 23.65
C PHE A 168 1.90 -8.66 24.44
N GLU A 169 1.62 -7.53 25.10
CA GLU A 169 2.59 -6.79 25.90
C GLU A 169 3.10 -7.57 27.12
N LYS A 170 2.25 -8.42 27.71
CA LYS A 170 2.63 -9.30 28.83
C LYS A 170 3.58 -10.43 28.42
N LYS A 171 3.72 -10.73 27.13
CA LYS A 171 4.57 -11.84 26.68
C LYS A 171 6.05 -11.51 26.85
N PRO A 172 6.88 -12.45 27.36
CA PRO A 172 8.33 -12.33 27.32
C PRO A 172 8.85 -12.13 25.90
N GLU A 173 9.91 -11.33 25.73
CA GLU A 173 10.46 -10.97 24.42
C GLU A 173 10.90 -12.20 23.61
N GLU A 174 11.46 -13.20 24.29
CA GLU A 174 11.88 -14.49 23.72
C GLU A 174 10.74 -15.24 23.02
N LYS A 175 9.48 -15.04 23.47
CA LYS A 175 8.31 -15.69 22.88
C LYS A 175 7.75 -14.91 21.69
N LYS A 176 8.27 -13.72 21.40
CA LYS A 176 7.83 -12.87 20.28
C LYS A 176 8.62 -13.12 19.00
N ILE A 177 9.83 -13.65 19.09
CA ILE A 177 10.69 -13.94 17.95
C ILE A 177 10.73 -15.44 17.68
N ARG A 178 10.53 -15.81 16.41
CA ARG A 178 10.64 -17.21 15.97
C ARG A 178 11.60 -17.30 14.79
N VAL A 179 12.61 -18.15 14.92
CA VAL A 179 13.58 -18.47 13.87
C VAL A 179 13.06 -19.62 13.02
N TYR A 180 13.22 -19.50 11.71
CA TYR A 180 12.81 -20.47 10.70
C TYR A 180 14.00 -20.85 9.82
N THR A 181 13.94 -21.99 9.14
CA THR A 181 14.72 -22.16 7.90
C THR A 181 14.08 -21.32 6.79
N TYR A 182 14.82 -21.04 5.71
CA TYR A 182 14.28 -20.28 4.59
C TYR A 182 13.08 -21.02 3.97
N GLU A 183 13.19 -22.33 3.80
CA GLU A 183 12.16 -23.20 3.22
C GLU A 183 10.88 -23.16 4.07
N ASN A 184 11.01 -23.29 5.40
CA ASN A 184 9.86 -23.20 6.32
C ASN A 184 9.23 -21.79 6.31
N ALA A 185 10.01 -20.74 6.06
CA ALA A 185 9.48 -19.39 5.90
C ALA A 185 8.69 -19.22 4.59
N VAL A 186 9.17 -19.80 3.48
CA VAL A 186 8.46 -19.86 2.19
C VAL A 186 7.15 -20.63 2.34
N GLU A 187 7.19 -21.85 2.89
CA GLU A 187 6.01 -22.67 3.13
C GLU A 187 4.98 -21.94 4.01
N ARG A 188 5.45 -21.28 5.08
CA ARG A 188 4.58 -20.50 5.96
C ARG A 188 3.91 -19.33 5.23
N LEU A 189 4.63 -18.64 4.35
CA LEU A 189 4.07 -17.51 3.59
C LEU A 189 3.01 -18.00 2.59
N LEU A 190 3.30 -19.07 1.85
CA LEU A 190 2.39 -19.68 0.87
C LEU A 190 1.15 -20.27 1.54
N ALA A 191 1.29 -20.94 2.69
CA ALA A 191 0.17 -21.46 3.45
C ALA A 191 -0.76 -20.36 3.97
N ALA A 192 -0.21 -19.19 4.33
CA ALA A 192 -1.00 -18.05 4.75
C ALA A 192 -1.64 -17.29 3.58
N ASN A 193 -1.07 -17.40 2.37
CA ASN A 193 -1.52 -16.70 1.17
C ASN A 193 -1.56 -17.65 -0.03
N PRO A 194 -2.59 -18.50 -0.15
CA PRO A 194 -2.68 -19.50 -1.23
C PRO A 194 -2.71 -18.91 -2.65
N ALA A 195 -2.98 -17.60 -2.78
CA ALA A 195 -2.95 -16.87 -4.03
C ALA A 195 -1.52 -16.60 -4.54
N LEU A 196 -0.50 -16.55 -3.68
CA LEU A 196 0.85 -16.24 -4.11
C LEU A 196 1.47 -17.40 -4.91
N SER A 197 2.08 -17.09 -6.05
CA SER A 197 3.02 -18.01 -6.68
C SER A 197 4.30 -18.13 -5.84
N GLU A 198 5.05 -19.22 -6.00
CA GLU A 198 6.33 -19.41 -5.32
C GLU A 198 7.33 -18.29 -5.65
N LYS A 199 7.38 -17.86 -6.92
CA LYS A 199 8.22 -16.75 -7.37
C LYS A 199 7.85 -15.43 -6.67
N SER A 200 6.56 -15.16 -6.55
CA SER A 200 6.05 -13.97 -5.86
C SER A 200 6.35 -14.00 -4.36
N ALA A 201 6.23 -15.17 -3.74
CA ALA A 201 6.64 -15.37 -2.35
C ALA A 201 8.14 -15.08 -2.16
N GLN A 202 9.01 -15.58 -3.04
CA GLN A 202 10.44 -15.27 -3.00
C GLN A 202 10.72 -13.77 -3.11
N ILE A 203 10.04 -13.07 -4.04
CA ILE A 203 10.14 -11.61 -4.20
C ILE A 203 9.80 -10.87 -2.90
N LEU A 204 8.71 -11.26 -2.22
CA LEU A 204 8.33 -10.64 -0.95
C LEU A 204 9.34 -10.97 0.16
N LEU A 205 9.88 -12.20 0.19
CA LEU A 205 10.81 -12.64 1.23
C LEU A 205 12.19 -11.98 1.14
N GLU A 206 12.61 -11.45 -0.01
CA GLU A 206 13.85 -10.63 -0.15
C GLU A 206 13.91 -9.46 0.85
N ARG A 207 12.74 -8.94 1.22
CA ARG A 207 12.59 -7.83 2.18
C ARG A 207 11.74 -8.20 3.39
N GLY A 208 11.09 -9.36 3.36
CA GLY A 208 10.29 -9.90 4.45
C GLY A 208 11.07 -10.75 5.45
N LEU A 209 12.34 -11.07 5.17
CA LEU A 209 13.22 -11.87 6.03
C LEU A 209 14.54 -11.14 6.32
N VAL A 210 15.10 -11.43 7.49
CA VAL A 210 16.47 -11.09 7.85
C VAL A 210 17.19 -12.34 8.38
N GLN A 211 18.44 -12.51 7.96
CA GLN A 211 19.30 -13.60 8.40
C GLN A 211 19.71 -13.37 9.86
N VAL A 212 19.61 -14.43 10.66
CA VAL A 212 20.07 -14.48 12.06
C VAL A 212 20.88 -15.77 12.28
N GLU A 213 21.43 -15.93 13.48
CA GLU A 213 22.00 -17.20 13.90
C GLU A 213 20.91 -18.29 13.89
N GLY A 214 21.21 -19.43 13.26
CA GLY A 214 20.28 -20.57 13.18
C GLY A 214 19.17 -20.47 12.12
N GLY A 215 19.08 -19.39 11.34
CA GLY A 215 18.12 -19.28 10.24
C GLY A 215 17.68 -17.86 9.91
N VAL A 216 16.40 -17.69 9.62
CA VAL A 216 15.78 -16.42 9.25
C VAL A 216 14.64 -16.06 10.20
N VAL A 217 14.42 -14.76 10.39
CA VAL A 217 13.23 -14.24 11.08
C VAL A 217 12.48 -13.32 10.13
N PHE A 218 11.14 -13.30 10.26
CA PHE A 218 10.34 -12.33 9.54
C PHE A 218 10.60 -10.93 10.07
N THR A 219 10.78 -9.97 9.17
CA THR A 219 11.03 -8.57 9.53
C THR A 219 9.79 -7.83 9.98
N ARG A 220 8.59 -8.34 9.66
CA ARG A 220 7.33 -7.71 10.05
C ARG A 220 7.12 -7.74 11.57
N ASP A 221 6.57 -6.66 12.09
CA ASP A 221 6.15 -6.59 13.49
C ASP A 221 4.94 -7.50 13.72
N PHE A 222 4.98 -8.36 14.74
CA PHE A 222 3.84 -9.23 15.05
C PHE A 222 2.55 -8.44 15.33
N ARG A 223 2.66 -7.23 15.89
CA ARG A 223 1.52 -6.38 16.27
C ARG A 223 0.63 -5.97 15.11
N ILE A 224 1.13 -5.99 13.87
CA ILE A 224 0.30 -5.72 12.68
C ILE A 224 -0.82 -6.76 12.52
N ASN A 225 -0.70 -7.92 13.17
CA ASN A 225 -1.70 -9.00 13.11
C ASN A 225 -2.74 -8.92 14.24
N LEU A 226 -2.58 -8.00 15.19
CA LEU A 226 -3.60 -7.80 16.22
C LEU A 226 -4.82 -7.11 15.61
N LYS A 227 -5.99 -7.36 16.19
CA LYS A 227 -7.25 -6.80 15.72
C LYS A 227 -7.17 -5.27 15.79
N ASN A 228 -7.40 -4.61 14.64
CA ASN A 228 -7.40 -3.16 14.56
C ASN A 228 -8.55 -2.58 15.41
N MET A 229 -8.20 -1.68 16.34
CA MET A 229 -9.14 -1.03 17.25
C MET A 229 -9.83 0.19 16.64
N THR A 230 -9.35 0.71 15.51
CA THR A 230 -9.98 1.82 14.80
C THR A 230 -10.78 1.26 13.63
N ARG A 231 -12.09 1.17 13.82
CA ARG A 231 -13.04 0.64 12.83
C ARG A 231 -13.91 1.78 12.28
N ILE A 232 -14.30 1.64 11.02
CA ILE A 232 -15.27 2.53 10.37
C ILE A 232 -16.47 1.70 9.92
N THR A 233 -17.66 2.31 9.93
CA THR A 233 -18.89 1.67 9.45
C THR A 233 -18.99 1.73 7.92
N ALA A 234 -20.00 1.07 7.36
CA ALA A 234 -20.33 1.15 5.94
C ALA A 234 -20.68 2.58 5.52
N GLU A 235 -21.48 3.28 6.33
CA GLU A 235 -21.91 4.67 6.11
C GLU A 235 -20.71 5.62 6.12
N GLN A 236 -19.82 5.48 7.10
CA GLN A 236 -18.58 6.28 7.16
C GLN A 236 -17.67 6.00 5.96
N SER A 237 -17.64 4.76 5.48
CA SER A 237 -16.86 4.39 4.29
C SER A 237 -17.42 5.03 3.02
N LEU A 238 -18.74 5.04 2.84
CA LEU A 238 -19.40 5.72 1.71
C LEU A 238 -19.23 7.24 1.78
N GLU A 239 -19.27 7.82 2.98
CA GLU A 239 -19.01 9.25 3.18
C GLU A 239 -17.55 9.60 2.83
N LEU A 240 -16.57 8.81 3.28
CA LEU A 240 -15.17 9.02 2.90
C LEU A 240 -14.96 8.85 1.39
N GLN A 241 -15.51 7.79 0.79
CA GLN A 241 -15.49 7.59 -0.66
C GLN A 241 -16.05 8.81 -1.38
N SER A 242 -17.08 9.41 -0.80
CA SER A 242 -17.75 10.60 -1.32
C SER A 242 -16.86 11.86 -1.34
N MET A 243 -15.81 11.90 -0.53
CA MET A 243 -14.88 13.02 -0.48
C MET A 243 -13.74 12.92 -1.50
N ILE A 244 -13.56 11.77 -2.16
CA ILE A 244 -12.52 11.59 -3.18
C ILE A 244 -12.88 12.42 -4.42
N LYS A 245 -11.98 13.35 -4.78
CA LYS A 245 -12.11 14.21 -5.97
C LYS A 245 -11.34 13.70 -7.19
N ALA A 246 -10.26 12.96 -6.94
CA ALA A 246 -9.42 12.41 -8.00
C ALA A 246 -10.17 11.31 -8.79
N PRO A 247 -9.88 11.13 -10.08
CA PRO A 247 -10.31 9.93 -10.80
C PRO A 247 -9.77 8.68 -10.11
N VAL A 248 -10.60 7.63 -10.04
CA VAL A 248 -10.28 6.34 -9.44
C VAL A 248 -10.39 5.24 -10.50
N LEU A 249 -9.40 4.36 -10.55
CA LEU A 249 -9.45 3.07 -11.22
C LEU A 249 -9.49 1.97 -10.16
N VAL A 250 -10.55 1.18 -10.15
CA VAL A 250 -10.70 -0.02 -9.31
C VAL A 250 -10.52 -1.24 -10.18
N VAL A 251 -9.49 -2.04 -9.90
CA VAL A 251 -9.22 -3.32 -10.56
C VAL A 251 -9.48 -4.44 -9.57
N LEU A 252 -10.49 -5.27 -9.81
CA LEU A 252 -10.81 -6.42 -8.96
C LEU A 252 -10.45 -7.73 -9.64
N ALA A 253 -9.87 -8.67 -8.90
CA ALA A 253 -9.56 -10.00 -9.40
C ALA A 253 -10.76 -10.94 -9.22
N GLU A 254 -11.01 -11.82 -10.20
CA GLU A 254 -12.10 -12.81 -10.15
C GLU A 254 -12.00 -13.74 -8.94
N ASP A 255 -10.78 -14.20 -8.65
CA ASP A 255 -10.47 -15.07 -7.51
C ASP A 255 -9.82 -14.29 -6.34
N GLY A 256 -10.12 -13.00 -6.23
CA GLY A 256 -9.49 -12.07 -5.27
C GLY A 256 -10.25 -11.76 -3.99
N PHE A 257 -10.08 -10.52 -3.52
CA PHE A 257 -10.48 -9.98 -2.22
C PHE A 257 -11.98 -10.07 -1.96
N GLU A 258 -12.78 -10.05 -3.02
CA GLU A 258 -14.24 -10.22 -2.95
C GLU A 258 -14.64 -11.52 -2.23
N LYS A 259 -13.81 -12.57 -2.30
CA LYS A 259 -14.04 -13.84 -1.59
C LYS A 259 -14.03 -13.70 -0.06
N LEU A 260 -13.53 -12.60 0.51
CA LEU A 260 -13.63 -12.32 1.94
C LEU A 260 -15.02 -11.78 2.34
N PHE A 261 -15.85 -11.39 1.37
CA PHE A 261 -17.20 -10.86 1.56
C PHE A 261 -18.27 -11.91 1.18
N VAL A 262 -18.12 -13.16 1.64
CA VAL A 262 -19.10 -14.23 1.34
C VAL A 262 -20.46 -13.99 2.03
N GLN A 263 -20.44 -13.32 3.18
CA GLN A 263 -21.64 -13.04 3.96
C GLN A 263 -22.55 -12.03 3.23
N PRO A 264 -23.88 -12.24 3.21
CA PRO A 264 -24.82 -11.39 2.47
C PRO A 264 -24.69 -9.89 2.79
N GLU A 265 -24.54 -9.54 4.06
CA GLU A 265 -24.44 -8.16 4.55
C GLU A 265 -23.19 -7.47 4.00
N LYS A 266 -22.10 -8.23 3.91
CA LYS A 266 -20.82 -7.80 3.35
C LYS A 266 -20.87 -7.62 1.84
N ARG A 267 -21.69 -8.40 1.12
CA ARG A 267 -21.96 -8.22 -0.31
C ARG A 267 -22.77 -6.97 -0.62
N THR A 268 -23.73 -6.63 0.25
CA THR A 268 -24.49 -5.38 0.11
C THR A 268 -23.56 -4.17 0.14
N PHE A 269 -22.59 -4.16 1.06
CA PHE A 269 -21.60 -3.09 1.15
C PHE A 269 -20.73 -2.99 -0.11
N THR A 270 -20.10 -4.09 -0.56
CA THR A 270 -19.21 -4.04 -1.73
C THR A 270 -19.98 -3.59 -2.97
N SER A 271 -21.22 -4.05 -3.13
CA SER A 271 -22.10 -3.61 -4.22
C SER A 271 -22.38 -2.10 -4.16
N ALA A 272 -22.69 -1.56 -2.98
CA ALA A 272 -22.94 -0.14 -2.78
C ALA A 272 -21.71 0.72 -3.11
N VAL A 273 -20.52 0.31 -2.63
CA VAL A 273 -19.26 1.03 -2.91
C VAL A 273 -18.93 1.02 -4.40
N LEU A 274 -19.06 -0.13 -5.07
CA LEU A 274 -18.79 -0.21 -6.50
C LEU A 274 -19.79 0.61 -7.32
N GLN A 275 -21.07 0.63 -6.91
CA GLN A 275 -22.07 1.47 -7.56
C GLN A 275 -21.73 2.95 -7.37
N ALA A 276 -21.37 3.38 -6.16
CA ALA A 276 -20.97 4.75 -5.88
C ALA A 276 -19.74 5.19 -6.70
N TYR A 277 -18.78 4.28 -6.96
CA TYR A 277 -17.68 4.58 -7.88
C TYR A 277 -18.19 4.85 -9.31
N ARG A 278 -19.07 4.00 -9.83
CA ARG A 278 -19.63 4.15 -11.19
C ARG A 278 -20.48 5.41 -11.34
N ASP A 279 -21.31 5.72 -10.35
CA ASP A 279 -22.17 6.91 -10.36
C ASP A 279 -21.37 8.22 -10.43
N ARG A 280 -20.11 8.19 -9.98
CA ARG A 280 -19.15 9.31 -10.01
C ARG A 280 -18.19 9.25 -11.18
N ASN A 281 -18.49 8.43 -12.20
CA ASN A 281 -17.70 8.26 -13.41
C ASN A 281 -16.25 7.78 -13.15
N HIS A 282 -16.06 7.02 -12.08
CA HIS A 282 -14.82 6.28 -11.85
C HIS A 282 -14.83 4.96 -12.62
N THR A 283 -13.64 4.43 -12.90
CA THR A 283 -13.48 3.19 -13.68
C THR A 283 -13.44 1.99 -12.74
N VAL A 284 -14.32 1.02 -12.96
CA VAL A 284 -14.34 -0.25 -12.21
C VAL A 284 -14.25 -1.40 -13.20
N VAL A 285 -13.22 -2.22 -13.07
CA VAL A 285 -12.95 -3.36 -13.96
C VAL A 285 -12.70 -4.61 -13.14
N LYS A 286 -13.15 -5.75 -13.67
CA LYS A 286 -12.89 -7.07 -13.11
C LYS A 286 -12.01 -7.84 -14.09
N VAL A 287 -10.98 -8.53 -13.58
CA VAL A 287 -9.96 -9.21 -14.38
C VAL A 287 -9.75 -10.65 -13.89
N PRO A 288 -9.35 -11.58 -14.77
CA PRO A 288 -8.98 -12.93 -14.33
C PRO A 288 -7.74 -12.88 -13.44
N GLY A 289 -7.67 -13.80 -12.47
CA GLY A 289 -6.54 -13.96 -11.57
C GLY A 289 -6.90 -13.82 -10.09
N ASP A 290 -5.88 -13.69 -9.25
CA ASP A 290 -5.97 -13.78 -7.80
C ASP A 290 -5.73 -12.45 -7.05
N HIS A 291 -5.73 -12.49 -5.72
CA HIS A 291 -5.58 -11.30 -4.88
C HIS A 291 -4.28 -10.53 -5.11
N HIS A 292 -3.22 -11.21 -5.56
CA HIS A 292 -1.90 -10.67 -5.87
C HIS A 292 -1.66 -10.65 -7.38
N ILE A 293 -2.71 -10.49 -8.20
CA ILE A 293 -2.64 -10.45 -9.67
C ILE A 293 -1.57 -9.47 -10.20
N HIS A 294 -1.41 -8.31 -9.56
CA HIS A 294 -0.39 -7.33 -9.95
C HIS A 294 1.04 -7.81 -9.71
N LEU A 295 1.23 -8.78 -8.83
CA LEU A 295 2.51 -9.39 -8.51
C LEU A 295 2.74 -10.67 -9.34
N ASN A 296 1.73 -11.55 -9.43
CA ASN A 296 1.79 -12.83 -10.13
C ASN A 296 1.79 -12.67 -11.65
N ASP A 297 0.81 -11.97 -12.21
CA ASP A 297 0.58 -11.83 -13.66
C ASP A 297 0.35 -10.34 -14.02
N PRO A 298 1.40 -9.50 -13.86
CA PRO A 298 1.29 -8.03 -14.00
C PRO A 298 0.76 -7.60 -15.37
N GLU A 299 0.95 -8.40 -16.42
CA GLU A 299 0.48 -8.14 -17.78
C GLU A 299 -1.05 -8.03 -17.89
N VAL A 300 -1.80 -8.61 -16.94
CA VAL A 300 -3.25 -8.53 -16.91
C VAL A 300 -3.71 -7.13 -16.49
N VAL A 301 -2.99 -6.50 -15.56
CA VAL A 301 -3.38 -5.21 -14.96
C VAL A 301 -2.58 -4.02 -15.49
N ALA A 302 -1.35 -4.24 -15.95
CA ALA A 302 -0.47 -3.17 -16.41
C ALA A 302 -1.04 -2.32 -17.56
N PRO A 303 -1.73 -2.88 -18.58
CA PRO A 303 -2.36 -2.06 -19.63
C PRO A 303 -3.41 -1.12 -19.06
N LEU A 304 -4.28 -1.61 -18.17
CA LEU A 304 -5.35 -0.83 -17.54
C LEU A 304 -4.78 0.33 -16.71
N VAL A 305 -3.76 0.04 -15.90
CA VAL A 305 -3.08 1.05 -15.09
C VAL A 305 -2.35 2.07 -15.96
N SER A 306 -1.68 1.60 -17.02
CA SER A 306 -0.94 2.47 -17.95
C SER A 306 -1.85 3.44 -18.69
N ASP A 307 -2.95 2.93 -19.25
CA ASP A 307 -3.91 3.74 -19.99
C ASP A 307 -4.55 4.78 -19.07
N PHE A 308 -4.89 4.39 -17.85
CA PHE A 308 -5.44 5.28 -16.84
C PHE A 308 -4.46 6.40 -16.46
N LEU A 309 -3.20 6.07 -16.13
CA LEU A 309 -2.17 7.07 -15.81
C LEU A 309 -1.88 7.98 -17.01
N ARG A 310 -1.81 7.44 -18.23
CA ARG A 310 -1.60 8.27 -19.43
C ARG A 310 -2.74 9.26 -19.64
N THR A 311 -3.98 8.82 -19.45
CA THR A 311 -5.18 9.63 -19.71
C THR A 311 -5.50 10.63 -18.59
N LYS A 312 -5.14 10.31 -17.34
CA LYS A 312 -5.52 11.13 -16.17
C LYS A 312 -4.38 11.95 -15.59
N VAL A 313 -3.13 11.60 -15.89
CA VAL A 313 -1.95 12.22 -15.26
C VAL A 313 -0.98 12.78 -16.30
N LEU A 314 -0.74 12.06 -17.41
CA LEU A 314 0.32 12.44 -18.37
C LEU A 314 -0.19 13.23 -19.59
N SER A 315 -1.50 13.26 -19.85
CA SER A 315 -2.08 13.94 -21.01
C SER A 315 -2.37 15.43 -20.80
N GLU A 316 -2.22 15.96 -19.59
CA GLU A 316 -2.35 17.40 -19.35
C GLU A 316 -1.05 18.12 -19.74
N PRO A 317 -1.09 19.13 -20.63
CA PRO A 317 0.12 19.83 -21.05
C PRO A 317 0.72 20.62 -19.88
N ALA A 318 2.04 20.52 -19.70
CA ALA A 318 2.82 21.20 -18.66
C ALA A 318 2.79 22.74 -18.71
N THR A 319 2.11 23.33 -19.68
CA THR A 319 1.99 24.78 -19.86
C THR A 319 0.78 25.30 -19.10
N LEU A 320 0.97 25.70 -17.83
CA LEU A 320 0.15 26.72 -17.12
C LEU A 320 0.59 26.94 -15.65
N LYS A 321 1.62 26.25 -15.14
CA LYS A 321 2.02 26.38 -13.73
C LYS A 321 3.03 27.50 -13.38
N ASP A 322 3.56 28.23 -14.36
CA ASP A 322 4.67 29.17 -14.12
C ASP A 322 4.39 30.68 -14.32
N GLU A 323 3.16 31.13 -14.59
CA GLU A 323 2.93 32.57 -14.91
C GLU A 323 2.39 33.48 -13.79
N GLU A 324 2.06 32.99 -12.59
CA GLU A 324 1.41 33.85 -11.57
C GLU A 324 2.24 34.25 -10.34
N THR A 325 3.57 34.08 -10.36
CA THR A 325 4.41 34.61 -9.27
C THR A 325 5.69 35.30 -9.75
N SER A 326 5.55 36.47 -10.40
CA SER A 326 6.47 37.61 -10.16
C SER A 326 5.97 38.89 -10.84
N LYS A 327 4.82 39.41 -10.39
CA LYS A 327 4.52 40.83 -10.42
C LYS A 327 3.84 41.18 -9.10
N LEU A 328 4.66 41.51 -8.09
CA LEU A 328 4.47 42.55 -7.06
C LEU A 328 5.53 42.41 -5.97
#